data_AF-A0A0A7GCW0-F1
#
_entry.id   AF-A0A0A7GCW0-F1
#
_cell.length_a   1.000
_cell.length_b   1.000
_cell.length_c   1.000
_cell.angle_alpha   90.00
_cell.angle_beta   90.00
_cell.angle_gamma   90.00
#
_symmetry.space_group_name_H-M   'P 1'
#
loop_
_entity.id
_entity.type
_entity.pdbx_description
1 polymer ?
#
loop_
_entity_poly.entity_id
_entity_poly.type
_entity_poly.pdbx_seq_one_letter_code
_entity_poly.pdbx_strand_id
1 'polypeptide(L)'
;MITVADVRTLLGDAYSTKPDDTTIQNFIDRRKEELQELIGTDPASAPYQSLLKRWLLSKVCCDVLANDLLGVDSADVLEYSIGDLRESKSQNVKLKLTWFETFNESAELALNTYFIKTRGYRAVRL
;
A
#
# COMPACT_ATOMS: atom_id res chain seq x y z
N MET A 1 -3.05 13.76 -3.19
CA MET A 1 -2.99 12.34 -2.81
C MET A 1 -2.80 11.49 -4.07
N ILE A 2 -2.65 10.15 -3.97
CA ILE A 2 -2.42 9.26 -5.12
C ILE A 2 -3.67 9.08 -5.99
N THR A 3 -3.46 8.61 -7.22
CA THR A 3 -4.47 8.29 -8.23
C THR A 3 -4.32 6.84 -8.71
N VAL A 4 -5.33 6.31 -9.42
CA VAL A 4 -5.24 5.02 -10.11
C VAL A 4 -4.05 4.99 -11.09
N ALA A 5 -3.78 6.11 -11.78
CA ALA A 5 -2.64 6.23 -12.68
C ALA A 5 -1.30 6.07 -11.94
N ASP A 6 -1.12 6.65 -10.75
CA ASP A 6 0.11 6.46 -9.94
C ASP A 6 0.34 4.96 -9.64
N VAL A 7 -0.73 4.22 -9.32
CA VAL A 7 -0.68 2.78 -9.02
C VAL A 7 -0.29 1.98 -10.27
N ARG A 8 -0.96 2.22 -11.40
CA ARG A 8 -0.65 1.53 -12.67
C ARG A 8 0.77 1.82 -13.15
N THR A 9 1.23 3.06 -13.04
CA THR A 9 2.63 3.42 -13.38
C THR A 9 3.63 2.66 -12.51
N LEU A 10 3.37 2.49 -11.22
CA LEU A 10 4.29 1.80 -10.32
C LEU A 10 4.30 0.28 -10.53
N LEU A 11 3.14 -0.33 -10.79
CA LEU A 11 3.02 -1.77 -11.03
C LEU A 11 3.43 -2.19 -12.45
N GLY A 12 3.43 -1.25 -13.39
CA GLY A 12 3.83 -1.45 -14.78
C GLY A 12 2.81 -2.21 -15.62
N ASP A 13 3.23 -2.62 -16.82
CA ASP A 13 2.36 -3.12 -17.89
C ASP A 13 1.53 -4.35 -17.48
N ALA A 14 2.04 -5.16 -16.55
CA ALA A 14 1.35 -6.33 -16.02
C ALA A 14 0.00 -5.99 -15.36
N TYR A 15 -0.17 -4.76 -14.86
CA TYR A 15 -1.38 -4.26 -14.22
C TYR A 15 -1.93 -3.04 -14.95
N SER A 16 -1.82 -3.02 -16.28
CA SER A 16 -2.35 -1.93 -17.13
C SER A 16 -3.86 -1.96 -17.29
N THR A 17 -4.49 -3.13 -17.15
CA THR A 17 -5.93 -3.32 -17.40
C THR A 17 -6.69 -4.04 -16.28
N LYS A 18 -5.99 -4.81 -15.44
CA LYS A 18 -6.57 -5.52 -14.29
C LYS A 18 -5.79 -5.22 -13.00
N PRO A 19 -6.47 -5.15 -11.84
CA PRO A 19 -7.92 -5.02 -11.67
C PRO A 19 -8.45 -3.72 -12.31
N ASP A 20 -9.77 -3.59 -12.43
CA ASP A 20 -10.38 -2.41 -13.05
C ASP A 20 -10.15 -1.14 -12.19
N ASP A 21 -10.29 0.03 -12.81
CA ASP A 21 -10.03 1.31 -12.14
C ASP A 21 -10.92 1.54 -10.91
N THR A 22 -12.15 1.02 -10.90
CA THR A 22 -13.08 1.14 -9.76
C THR A 22 -12.56 0.34 -8.57
N THR A 23 -12.08 -0.88 -8.81
CA THR A 23 -11.49 -1.72 -7.78
C THR A 23 -10.23 -1.07 -7.19
N ILE A 24 -9.35 -0.53 -8.03
CA ILE A 24 -8.17 0.22 -7.54
C ILE A 24 -8.60 1.44 -6.75
N GLN A 25 -9.62 2.17 -7.20
CA GLN A 25 -10.14 3.35 -6.50
C GLN A 25 -10.69 2.98 -5.12
N ASN A 26 -11.41 1.86 -4.99
CA ASN A 26 -11.89 1.34 -3.71
C ASN A 26 -10.73 1.00 -2.75
N PHE A 27 -9.63 0.41 -3.25
CA PHE A 27 -8.43 0.19 -2.44
C PHE A 27 -7.81 1.50 -1.97
N ILE A 28 -7.71 2.49 -2.87
CA ILE A 28 -7.21 3.83 -2.54
C ILE A 28 -8.03 4.43 -1.40
N ASP A 29 -9.35 4.39 -1.48
CA ASP A 29 -10.20 5.06 -0.50
C ASP A 29 -10.18 4.36 0.87
N ARG A 30 -10.22 3.02 0.89
CA ARG A 30 -10.03 2.24 2.14
C ARG A 30 -8.70 2.53 2.81
N ARG A 31 -7.59 2.57 2.04
CA ARG A 31 -6.26 2.85 2.60
C ARG A 31 -6.10 4.31 3.02
N LYS A 32 -6.81 5.26 2.41
CA LYS A 32 -6.85 6.65 2.91
C LYS A 32 -7.53 6.75 4.27
N GLU A 33 -8.66 6.06 4.43
CA GLU A 33 -9.39 6.01 5.71
C GLU A 33 -8.50 5.40 6.80
N GLU A 34 -7.89 4.25 6.54
CA GLU A 34 -6.92 3.63 7.45
C GLU A 34 -5.75 4.57 7.77
N LEU A 35 -5.18 5.25 6.77
CA LEU A 35 -4.09 6.18 6.99
C LEU A 35 -4.51 7.34 7.91
N GLN A 36 -5.70 7.88 7.69
CA GLN A 36 -6.27 8.93 8.51
C GLN A 36 -6.46 8.48 9.96
N GLU A 37 -6.94 7.25 10.18
CA GLU A 37 -7.05 6.64 11.51
C GLU A 37 -5.68 6.49 12.18
N LEU A 38 -4.67 6.02 11.43
CA LEU A 38 -3.31 5.81 11.95
C LEU A 38 -2.61 7.11 12.35
N ILE A 39 -2.77 8.19 11.56
CA ILE A 39 -2.08 9.46 11.82
C ILE A 39 -2.92 10.45 12.63
N GLY A 40 -4.22 10.20 12.81
CA GLY A 40 -5.16 11.01 13.59
C GLY A 40 -5.52 12.36 12.94
N THR A 41 -5.27 12.54 11.65
CA THR A 41 -5.56 13.78 10.92
C THR A 41 -5.74 13.48 9.43
N ASP A 42 -6.31 14.42 8.67
CA ASP A 42 -6.45 14.29 7.22
C ASP A 42 -5.05 14.20 6.57
N PRO A 43 -4.72 13.09 5.86
CA PRO A 43 -3.44 12.92 5.18
C PRO A 43 -3.12 14.01 4.15
N ALA A 44 -4.13 14.68 3.59
CA ALA A 44 -3.95 15.80 2.68
C ALA A 44 -3.52 17.10 3.37
N SER A 45 -3.70 17.20 4.69
CA SER A 45 -3.31 18.35 5.52
C SER A 45 -2.06 18.10 6.36
N ALA A 46 -1.68 16.82 6.54
CA ALA A 46 -0.54 16.41 7.35
C ALA A 46 0.82 16.83 6.77
N PRO A 47 1.84 17.08 7.63
CA PRO A 47 3.21 17.33 7.18
C PRO A 47 3.81 16.08 6.52
N TYR A 48 4.95 16.24 5.83
CA TYR A 48 5.67 15.12 5.19
C TYR A 48 4.80 14.28 4.24
N GLN A 49 3.95 14.95 3.44
CA GLN A 49 3.03 14.30 2.50
C GLN A 49 3.70 13.31 1.54
N SER A 50 4.99 13.48 1.22
CA SER A 50 5.73 12.52 0.39
C SER A 50 5.85 11.14 1.06
N LEU A 51 5.99 11.08 2.39
CA LEU A 51 6.01 9.82 3.14
C LEU A 51 4.63 9.19 3.18
N LEU A 52 3.59 9.99 3.41
CA LEU A 52 2.20 9.53 3.41
C LEU A 52 1.76 9.05 2.03
N LYS A 53 2.15 9.77 0.96
CA LYS A 53 1.94 9.34 -0.44
C LYS A 53 2.63 8.01 -0.71
N ARG A 54 3.87 7.82 -0.23
CA ARG A 54 4.62 6.57 -0.38
C ARG A 54 3.95 5.41 0.36
N TRP A 55 3.52 5.62 1.61
CA TRP A 55 2.80 4.60 2.36
C TRP A 55 1.53 4.17 1.61
N LEU A 56 0.72 5.15 1.20
CA LEU A 56 -0.56 4.90 0.55
C LEU A 56 -0.38 4.17 -0.78
N LEU A 57 0.58 4.63 -1.61
CA LEU A 57 0.89 3.99 -2.88
C LEU A 57 1.34 2.54 -2.70
N SER A 58 2.27 2.30 -1.76
CA SER A 58 2.77 0.96 -1.49
C SER A 58 1.68 0.01 -0.97
N LYS A 59 0.82 0.46 -0.05
CA LYS A 59 -0.29 -0.38 0.47
C LYS A 59 -1.32 -0.71 -0.58
N VAL A 60 -1.68 0.24 -1.45
CA VAL A 60 -2.61 -0.03 -2.56
C VAL A 60 -1.98 -1.00 -3.57
N CYS A 61 -0.68 -0.89 -3.85
CA CYS A 61 0.02 -1.89 -4.66
C CYS A 61 -0.03 -3.29 -4.02
N CYS A 62 0.15 -3.40 -2.71
CA CYS A 62 -0.04 -4.67 -1.99
C CYS A 62 -1.46 -5.22 -2.19
N ASP A 63 -2.50 -4.38 -2.09
CA ASP A 63 -3.89 -4.82 -2.28
C ASP A 63 -4.16 -5.31 -3.70
N VAL A 64 -3.61 -4.64 -4.72
CA VAL A 64 -3.70 -5.08 -6.12
C VAL A 64 -3.02 -6.42 -6.33
N LEU A 65 -1.81 -6.60 -5.80
CA LEU A 65 -1.08 -7.88 -5.88
C LEU A 65 -1.84 -8.99 -5.16
N ALA A 66 -2.41 -8.70 -3.99
CA ALA A 66 -3.16 -9.69 -3.22
C ALA A 66 -4.48 -10.07 -3.91
N ASN A 67 -5.20 -9.11 -4.51
CA ASN A 67 -6.38 -9.37 -5.33
C ASN A 67 -6.07 -10.30 -6.51
N ASP A 68 -4.98 -10.07 -7.21
CA ASP A 68 -4.54 -10.93 -8.32
C ASP A 68 -4.11 -12.33 -7.85
N LEU A 69 -3.39 -12.43 -6.72
CA LEU A 69 -2.93 -13.70 -6.18
C LEU A 69 -4.06 -14.58 -5.63
N LEU A 70 -5.07 -13.97 -5.01
CA LEU A 70 -6.19 -14.68 -4.40
C LEU A 70 -7.34 -14.92 -5.37
N GLY A 71 -7.41 -14.16 -6.47
CA GLY A 71 -8.48 -14.27 -7.45
C GLY A 71 -9.86 -13.87 -6.90
N VAL A 72 -9.90 -13.11 -5.80
CA VAL A 72 -11.14 -12.70 -5.12
C VAL A 72 -11.41 -11.22 -5.37
N ASP A 73 -12.59 -10.90 -5.91
CA ASP A 73 -13.15 -9.55 -5.90
C ASP A 73 -13.60 -9.19 -4.48
N SER A 74 -12.86 -8.28 -3.85
CA SER A 74 -13.32 -7.45 -2.73
C SER A 74 -13.57 -8.14 -1.37
N ALA A 75 -13.47 -7.33 -0.31
CA ALA A 75 -13.66 -7.61 1.12
C ALA A 75 -12.67 -8.55 1.85
N ASP A 76 -12.47 -9.80 1.40
CA ASP A 76 -11.85 -10.86 2.24
C ASP A 76 -10.35 -11.11 1.99
N VAL A 77 -9.74 -10.30 1.12
CA VAL A 77 -8.28 -10.35 0.80
C VAL A 77 -7.40 -10.19 2.05
N LEU A 78 -7.95 -9.63 3.14
CA LEU A 78 -7.24 -9.46 4.41
C LEU A 78 -7.07 -10.78 5.21
N GLU A 79 -7.84 -11.83 4.93
CA GLU A 79 -7.86 -13.06 5.77
C GLU A 79 -7.33 -14.32 5.08
N TYR A 80 -7.22 -14.38 3.74
CA TYR A 80 -6.54 -15.50 3.09
C TYR A 80 -5.03 -15.36 3.26
N SER A 81 -4.48 -16.23 4.12
CA SER A 81 -3.08 -16.21 4.52
C SER A 81 -2.15 -16.26 3.31
N ILE A 82 -1.39 -15.18 3.12
CA ILE A 82 -0.21 -15.13 2.24
C ILE A 82 0.73 -16.33 2.48
N GLY A 83 0.67 -16.95 3.67
CA GLY A 83 1.37 -18.19 4.00
C GLY A 83 1.12 -19.33 3.03
N ASP A 84 -0.11 -19.55 2.58
CA ASP A 84 -0.45 -20.66 1.68
C ASP A 84 0.09 -20.43 0.26
N LEU A 85 0.22 -19.16 -0.14
CA LEU A 85 0.78 -18.77 -1.44
C LEU A 85 2.31 -18.92 -1.50
N ARG A 86 3.01 -18.85 -0.35
CA ARG A 86 4.47 -18.99 -0.26
C ARG A 86 4.98 -20.38 -0.69
N GLU A 87 4.14 -21.40 -0.60
CA GLU A 87 4.49 -22.77 -1.02
C GLU A 87 4.32 -23.02 -2.53
N SER A 88 3.80 -22.04 -3.28
CA SER A 88 3.57 -22.17 -4.72
C SER A 88 4.87 -22.37 -5.50
N LYS A 89 4.88 -23.35 -6.42
CA LYS A 89 6.01 -23.60 -7.35
C LYS A 89 6.04 -22.65 -8.54
N SER A 90 5.01 -21.82 -8.73
CA SER A 90 4.94 -20.87 -9.84
C SER A 90 5.91 -19.72 -9.64
N GLN A 91 6.84 -19.53 -10.58
CA GLN A 91 7.81 -18.43 -10.55
C GLN A 91 7.12 -17.06 -10.59
N ASN A 92 5.98 -16.95 -11.27
CA ASN A 92 5.18 -15.72 -11.31
C ASN A 92 4.54 -15.41 -9.95
N VAL A 93 4.07 -16.42 -9.21
CA VAL A 93 3.53 -16.23 -7.85
C VAL A 93 4.65 -15.78 -6.91
N LYS A 94 5.83 -16.40 -6.99
CA LYS A 94 7.00 -15.99 -6.21
C LYS A 94 7.41 -14.54 -6.47
N LEU A 95 7.45 -14.13 -7.74
CA LEU A 95 7.78 -12.74 -8.11
C LEU A 95 6.78 -11.74 -7.52
N LYS A 96 5.48 -12.03 -7.64
CA LYS A 96 4.40 -11.19 -7.08
C LYS A 96 4.49 -11.11 -5.55
N LEU A 97 4.83 -12.21 -4.87
CA LEU A 97 5.09 -12.21 -3.42
C LEU A 97 6.31 -11.34 -3.05
N THR A 98 7.40 -11.41 -3.81
CA THR A 98 8.58 -10.54 -3.58
C THR A 98 8.22 -9.07 -3.75
N TRP A 99 7.42 -8.73 -4.76
CA TRP A 99 6.93 -7.35 -4.94
C TRP A 99 6.02 -6.93 -3.79
N PHE A 100 5.12 -7.81 -3.35
CA PHE A 100 4.27 -7.56 -2.20
C PHE A 100 5.09 -7.25 -0.94
N GLU A 101 6.10 -8.06 -0.63
CA GLU A 101 6.98 -7.87 0.52
C GLU A 101 7.74 -6.53 0.40
N THR A 102 8.30 -6.24 -0.77
CA THR A 102 9.02 -4.99 -1.04
C THR A 102 8.13 -3.76 -0.82
N PHE A 103 6.89 -3.80 -1.31
CA PHE A 103 5.94 -2.71 -1.10
C PHE A 103 5.53 -2.61 0.36
N ASN A 104 5.30 -3.74 1.05
CA ASN A 104 4.94 -3.73 2.46
C ASN A 104 6.06 -3.11 3.33
N GLU A 105 7.31 -3.51 3.12
CA GLU A 105 8.48 -2.91 3.80
C GLU A 105 8.62 -1.42 3.50
N SER A 106 8.43 -1.02 2.24
CA SER A 106 8.45 0.39 1.82
C SER A 106 7.36 1.21 2.53
N ALA A 107 6.16 0.64 2.69
CA ALA A 107 5.09 1.27 3.44
C ALA A 107 5.47 1.42 4.92
N GLU A 108 5.86 0.34 5.58
CA GLU A 108 6.27 0.36 6.99
C GLU A 108 7.39 1.36 7.26
N LEU A 109 8.42 1.38 6.42
CA LEU A 109 9.51 2.35 6.51
C LEU A 109 9.00 3.79 6.35
N ALA A 110 8.10 4.06 5.40
CA ALA A 110 7.55 5.39 5.18
C ALA A 110 6.74 5.89 6.38
N LEU A 111 5.88 5.04 6.96
CA LEU A 111 5.06 5.39 8.12
C LEU A 111 5.91 5.54 9.39
N ASN A 112 6.86 4.64 9.63
CA ASN A 112 7.81 4.78 10.73
C ASN A 112 8.62 6.07 10.61
N THR A 113 9.11 6.40 9.42
CA THR A 113 9.84 7.66 9.16
C THR A 113 8.94 8.87 9.39
N TYR A 114 7.66 8.80 9.00
CA TYR A 114 6.68 9.85 9.27
C TYR A 114 6.53 10.08 10.78
N PHE A 115 6.32 9.02 11.56
CA PHE A 115 6.19 9.13 13.02
C PHE A 115 7.48 9.62 13.68
N ILE A 116 8.64 9.17 13.23
CA ILE A 116 9.93 9.66 13.74
C ILE A 116 10.06 11.16 13.49
N LYS A 117 9.74 11.64 12.28
CA LYS A 117 9.88 13.06 11.92
C LYS A 117 8.83 13.94 12.60
N THR A 118 7.60 13.45 12.78
CA THR A 118 6.52 14.20 13.44
C THR A 118 6.66 14.20 14.97
N ARG A 119 7.13 13.10 15.59
CA ARG A 119 7.41 13.05 17.03
C ARG A 119 8.78 13.64 17.40
N GLY A 120 9.70 13.73 16.44
CA GLY A 120 11.09 14.16 16.61
C GLY A 120 11.37 15.67 16.50
N TYR A 121 10.35 16.54 16.44
CA TYR A 121 10.53 18.00 16.54
C TYR A 121 9.88 18.59 17.82
N ARG A 122 9.87 17.82 18.91
CA ARG A 122 10.12 18.39 20.25
C ARG A 122 11.59 18.15 20.59
N ALA A 123 12.48 18.70 19.77
CA ALA A 123 13.83 18.95 20.23
C ALA A 123 13.70 19.87 21.45
N VAL A 124 14.14 19.35 22.59
CA VAL A 124 14.24 20.03 23.87
C VAL A 124 14.73 21.46 23.64
N ARG A 125 13.87 22.45 23.91
CA ARG A 125 14.29 23.85 24.02
C ARG A 125 15.01 23.99 25.36
N LEU A 126 16.32 24.27 25.25
CA LEU A 126 17.24 24.90 26.20
C LEU A 126 17.37 24.25 27.58
#